data_AF-A0AAE3AIT9-F1
#
_entry.id   AF-A0AAE3AIT9-F1
#
_cell.length_a   1.000
_cell.length_b   1.000
_cell.length_c   1.000
_cell.angle_alpha   90.00
_cell.angle_beta   90.00
_cell.angle_gamma   90.00
#
_symmetry.space_group_name_H-M   'P 1'
#
loop_
_entity.id
_entity.type
_entity.pdbx_description
1 polymer ?
#
loop_
_entity_poly.entity_id
_entity_poly.type
_entity_poly.pdbx_seq_one_letter_code
_entity_poly.pdbx_strand_id
1 'polypeptide(L)'
;MTKKKTPQTIEGCNAELERTQKLLQQYENRNKMLNRKLSVEKRKERNHRLCSRGGYMEGITPELIDMSDEEAKVFLRLILTSETAREFLKKRAVETTG
;
A
#
# COMPACT_ATOMS: atom_id res chain seq x y z
N MET A 1 -2.73 -2.81 36.52
CA MET A 1 -3.75 -3.72 35.98
C MET A 1 -4.25 -4.60 37.11
N THR A 2 -5.53 -4.56 37.45
CA THR A 2 -6.11 -5.40 38.50
C THR A 2 -6.06 -6.87 38.06
N LYS A 3 -5.44 -7.74 38.87
CA LYS A 3 -5.42 -9.18 38.60
C LYS A 3 -6.86 -9.70 38.66
N LYS A 4 -7.41 -10.16 37.53
CA LYS A 4 -8.72 -10.81 37.51
C LYS A 4 -8.64 -12.08 38.38
N LYS A 5 -9.61 -12.27 39.28
CA LYS A 5 -9.74 -13.51 40.06
C LYS A 5 -10.00 -14.67 39.08
N THR A 6 -9.19 -15.71 39.20
CA THR A 6 -9.36 -16.95 38.44
C THR A 6 -10.73 -17.58 38.77
N PRO A 7 -11.52 -17.99 37.77
CA PRO A 7 -12.79 -18.66 38.04
C PRO A 7 -12.59 -19.92 38.88
N GLN A 8 -13.40 -20.09 39.91
CA GLN A 8 -13.33 -21.23 40.83
C GLN A 8 -14.33 -22.34 40.47
N THR A 9 -15.25 -22.09 39.53
CA THR A 9 -16.30 -23.03 39.09
C THR A 9 -16.20 -23.30 37.59
N ILE A 10 -16.68 -24.48 37.16
CA ILE A 10 -16.72 -24.88 35.74
C ILE A 10 -17.54 -23.88 34.91
N GLU A 11 -18.68 -23.43 35.44
CA GLU A 11 -19.51 -22.41 34.79
C GLU A 11 -18.78 -21.08 34.62
N GLY A 12 -18.01 -20.65 35.63
CA GLY A 12 -17.20 -19.44 35.55
C GLY A 12 -16.09 -19.54 34.50
N CYS A 13 -15.48 -20.72 34.38
CA CYS A 13 -14.46 -21.00 33.35
C CYS A 13 -15.08 -20.96 31.94
N ASN A 14 -16.24 -21.59 31.75
CA ASN A 14 -16.96 -21.59 30.46
C ASN A 14 -17.38 -20.18 30.04
N ALA A 15 -17.87 -19.36 30.98
CA ALA A 15 -18.24 -17.97 30.71
C ALA A 15 -17.03 -17.10 30.33
N GLU A 16 -15.86 -17.32 30.95
CA GLU A 16 -14.63 -16.61 30.58
C GLU A 16 -14.11 -17.05 29.21
N LEU A 17 -14.22 -18.35 28.89
CA LEU A 17 -13.87 -18.89 27.59
C LEU A 17 -14.74 -18.30 26.47
N GLU A 18 -16.07 -18.26 26.66
CA GLU A 18 -16.99 -17.66 25.70
C GLU A 18 -16.71 -16.16 25.50
N ARG A 19 -16.44 -15.41 26.58
CA ARG A 19 -16.05 -13.99 26.49
C ARG A 19 -14.76 -13.81 25.70
N THR A 20 -13.76 -14.66 25.95
CA THR A 20 -12.46 -14.58 25.28
C THR A 20 -12.58 -14.92 23.80
N GLN A 21 -13.38 -15.92 23.43
CA GLN A 21 -13.68 -16.25 22.04
C GLN A 21 -14.38 -15.11 21.31
N LYS A 22 -15.39 -14.48 21.93
CA LYS A 22 -16.06 -13.29 21.37
C LYS A 22 -15.08 -12.15 21.15
N LEU A 23 -14.17 -11.93 22.11
CA LEU A 23 -13.15 -10.89 22.01
C LEU A 23 -12.15 -11.18 20.87
N LEU A 24 -11.75 -12.44 20.71
CA LEU A 24 -10.89 -12.86 19.60
C LEU A 24 -11.56 -12.57 18.25
N GLN A 25 -12.83 -12.94 18.10
CA GLN A 25 -13.60 -12.66 16.89
C GLN A 25 -13.71 -11.16 16.60
N GLN A 26 -13.90 -10.34 17.64
CA GLN A 26 -13.92 -8.88 17.52
C GLN A 26 -12.58 -8.33 17.03
N TYR A 27 -11.46 -8.80 17.60
CA TYR A 27 -10.13 -8.37 17.18
C TYR A 27 -9.81 -8.81 15.75
N GLU A 28 -10.18 -10.02 15.35
CA GLU A 28 -10.02 -10.49 13.96
C GLU A 28 -10.80 -9.60 12.98
N ASN A 29 -12.06 -9.28 13.30
CA ASN A 29 -12.89 -8.40 12.49
C ASN A 29 -12.28 -6.98 12.41
N ARG A 30 -11.76 -6.47 13.52
CA ARG A 30 -11.08 -5.18 13.56
C ARG A 30 -9.81 -5.19 12.72
N ASN A 31 -9.02 -6.26 12.78
CA ASN A 31 -7.79 -6.42 12.03
C ASN A 31 -8.07 -6.48 10.52
N LYS A 32 -9.10 -7.23 10.09
CA LYS A 32 -9.59 -7.23 8.70
C LYS A 32 -9.96 -5.82 8.22
N MET A 33 -10.67 -5.05 9.04
CA MET A 33 -11.03 -3.67 8.72
C MET A 33 -9.81 -2.74 8.60
N LEU A 34 -8.84 -2.88 9.50
CA LEU A 34 -7.61 -2.09 9.47
C LEU A 34 -6.78 -2.41 8.21
N ASN A 35 -6.65 -3.69 7.85
CA ASN A 35 -5.94 -4.10 6.63
C ASN A 35 -6.60 -3.54 5.36
N ARG A 36 -7.94 -3.52 5.30
CA ARG A 36 -8.69 -2.89 4.20
C ARG A 36 -8.40 -1.39 4.12
N LYS A 37 -8.45 -0.67 5.25
CA LYS A 37 -8.13 0.76 5.30
C LYS A 37 -6.69 1.03 4.85
N LEU A 38 -5.73 0.26 5.34
CA LEU A 38 -4.34 0.39 4.93
C LEU A 38 -4.15 0.17 3.42
N SER A 39 -4.85 -0.81 2.84
CA SER A 39 -4.82 -1.03 1.39
C SER A 39 -5.42 0.15 0.61
N VAL A 40 -6.51 0.76 1.09
CA VAL A 40 -7.10 1.98 0.50
C VAL A 40 -6.10 3.13 0.54
N GLU A 41 -5.48 3.39 1.69
CA GLU A 41 -4.53 4.50 1.83
C GLU A 41 -3.28 4.29 0.96
N LYS A 42 -2.75 3.06 0.89
CA LYS A 42 -1.65 2.72 -0.04
C LYS A 42 -2.02 2.96 -1.50
N ARG A 43 -3.27 2.68 -1.90
CA ARG A 43 -3.76 2.96 -3.26
C ARG A 43 -3.89 4.46 -3.52
N LYS A 44 -4.39 5.23 -2.55
CA LYS A 44 -4.48 6.69 -2.66
C LYS A 44 -3.10 7.31 -2.82
N GLU A 45 -2.14 6.90 -1.99
CA GLU A 45 -0.76 7.39 -2.06
C GLU A 45 -0.10 7.03 -3.41
N ARG A 46 -0.31 5.80 -3.90
CA ARG A 46 0.17 5.40 -5.22
C ARG A 46 -0.46 6.26 -6.32
N ASN A 47 -1.78 6.46 -6.29
CA ASN A 47 -2.49 7.24 -7.30
C ASN A 47 -2.04 8.71 -7.27
N HIS A 48 -1.92 9.31 -6.09
CA HIS A 48 -1.41 10.67 -5.93
C HIS A 48 -0.03 10.82 -6.57
N ARG A 49 0.91 9.94 -6.23
CA ARG A 49 2.26 9.95 -6.83
C ARG A 49 2.23 9.76 -8.35
N LEU A 50 1.34 8.91 -8.87
CA LEU A 50 1.20 8.69 -10.31
C LEU A 50 0.65 9.94 -11.02
N CYS A 51 -0.39 10.57 -10.49
CA CYS A 51 -0.94 11.81 -11.03
C CYS A 51 0.09 12.95 -11.01
N SER A 52 0.79 13.15 -9.89
CA SER A 52 1.79 14.21 -9.78
C SER A 52 2.95 14.01 -10.77
N ARG A 53 3.40 12.77 -10.97
CA ARG A 53 4.44 12.47 -11.97
C ARG A 53 3.92 12.57 -13.39
N GLY A 54 2.70 12.09 -13.66
CA GLY A 54 2.05 12.20 -14.98
C GLY A 54 1.89 13.65 -15.42
N GLY A 55 1.38 14.52 -14.55
CA GLY A 55 1.24 15.95 -14.86
C GLY A 55 2.58 16.65 -15.13
N TYR A 56 3.66 16.25 -14.44
CA TYR A 56 5.00 16.76 -14.79
C TYR A 56 5.46 16.30 -16.17
N MET A 57 5.16 15.06 -16.56
CA MET A 57 5.49 14.54 -17.89
C MET A 57 4.70 15.26 -18.99
N GLU A 58 3.40 15.47 -18.81
CA GLU A 58 2.56 16.26 -19.71
C GLU A 58 3.07 17.71 -19.84
N GLY A 59 3.59 18.30 -18.77
CA GLY A 59 4.19 19.64 -18.81
C GLY A 59 5.49 19.72 -19.63
N ILE A 60 6.28 18.65 -19.69
CA ILE A 60 7.52 18.59 -20.51
C ILE A 60 7.22 18.18 -21.95
N THR A 61 6.25 17.29 -22.13
CA THR A 61 5.85 16.76 -23.44
C THR A 61 4.34 16.94 -23.59
N PRO A 62 3.88 18.14 -24.00
CA PRO A 62 2.46 18.43 -24.18
C PRO A 62 1.77 17.49 -25.18
N GLU A 63 2.52 16.96 -26.15
CA GLU A 63 2.01 16.00 -27.14
C GLU A 63 1.48 14.72 -26.49
N LEU A 64 1.92 14.37 -25.26
CA LEU A 64 1.37 13.24 -24.51
C LEU A 64 -0.13 13.38 -24.23
N ILE A 65 -0.66 14.61 -24.15
CA ILE A 65 -2.07 14.88 -23.86
C ILE A 65 -2.96 14.39 -25.01
N ASP A 66 -2.49 14.55 -26.24
CA ASP A 66 -3.24 14.22 -27.45
C ASP A 66 -3.00 12.76 -27.92
N MET A 67 -2.03 12.06 -27.34
CA MET A 67 -1.76 10.66 -27.65
C MET A 67 -2.87 9.74 -27.16
N SER A 68 -3.18 8.71 -27.93
CA SER A 68 -3.95 7.58 -27.44
C SER A 68 -3.19 6.80 -26.36
N ASP A 69 -3.91 6.03 -25.54
CA ASP A 69 -3.31 5.18 -24.50
C ASP A 69 -2.21 4.25 -25.05
N GLU A 70 -2.37 3.74 -26.27
CA GLU A 70 -1.39 2.85 -26.89
C GLU A 70 -0.14 3.60 -27.38
N GLU A 71 -0.30 4.78 -27.97
CA GLU A 71 0.82 5.63 -28.37
C GLU A 71 1.62 6.09 -27.15
N ALA A 72 0.93 6.54 -26.10
CA ALA A 72 1.56 6.92 -24.83
C ALA A 72 2.33 5.75 -24.22
N LYS A 73 1.78 4.52 -24.21
CA LYS A 73 2.50 3.33 -23.73
C LYS A 73 3.77 3.06 -24.53
N VAL A 74 3.71 3.12 -25.86
CA VAL A 74 4.87 2.91 -26.73
C VAL A 74 5.94 3.97 -26.47
N PHE A 75 5.53 5.24 -26.42
CA PHE A 75 6.42 6.37 -26.16
C PHE A 75 7.09 6.28 -24.79
N LEU A 76 6.33 6.03 -23.73
CA LEU A 76 6.85 5.85 -22.38
C LEU A 76 7.82 4.67 -22.31
N ARG A 77 7.53 3.57 -23.00
CA ARG A 77 8.42 2.41 -23.05
C ARG A 77 9.74 2.76 -23.74
N LEU A 78 9.71 3.52 -24.83
CA LEU A 78 10.91 3.98 -25.52
C LEU A 78 11.80 4.81 -24.59
N ILE A 79 11.22 5.81 -23.91
CA ILE A 79 11.95 6.67 -22.97
C ILE A 79 12.54 5.87 -21.82
N LEU A 80 11.73 5.06 -21.16
CA LEU A 80 12.12 4.33 -19.94
C LEU A 80 13.11 3.19 -20.20
N THR A 81 13.20 2.71 -21.45
CA THR A 81 14.16 1.67 -21.85
C THR A 81 15.38 2.22 -22.57
N SER A 82 15.41 3.52 -22.87
CA SER A 82 16.59 4.20 -23.44
C SER A 82 17.85 3.97 -22.59
N GLU A 83 19.00 3.95 -23.26
CA GLU A 83 20.29 3.77 -22.60
C GLU A 83 20.52 4.84 -21.52
N THR A 84 20.25 6.10 -21.85
CA THR A 84 20.39 7.23 -20.91
C THR A 84 19.55 7.05 -19.64
N ALA A 85 18.28 6.65 -19.77
CA ALA A 85 17.43 6.40 -18.60
C ALA A 85 17.96 5.23 -17.76
N ARG A 86 18.43 4.16 -18.41
CA ARG A 86 19.02 3.00 -17.71
C ARG A 86 20.31 3.34 -16.99
N GLU A 87 21.19 4.14 -17.60
CA GLU A 87 22.42 4.60 -16.97
C GLU A 87 22.16 5.48 -15.75
N PHE A 88 21.20 6.41 -15.86
CA PHE A 88 20.78 7.23 -14.73
C PHE A 88 20.30 6.36 -13.55
N LEU A 89 19.47 5.36 -13.82
CA LEU A 89 18.97 4.44 -12.79
C LEU A 89 20.08 3.59 -12.17
N LYS A 90 21.07 3.14 -12.97
CA LYS A 90 22.23 2.41 -12.48
C LYS A 90 23.07 3.28 -11.53
N LYS A 91 23.40 4.52 -11.91
CA LYS A 91 24.17 5.46 -11.07
C LYS A 91 23.48 5.69 -9.73
N ARG A 92 22.18 5.98 -9.76
CA ARG A 92 21.36 6.16 -8.54
C ARG A 92 21.38 4.93 -7.63
N ALA A 93 21.30 3.72 -8.19
CA ALA A 93 21.30 2.48 -7.39
C ALA A 93 22.64 2.25 -6.67
N VAL A 94 23.75 2.59 -7.32
CA VAL A 94 25.10 2.52 -6.74
C VAL A 94 25.24 3.52 -5.59
N GLU A 95 24.78 4.76 -5.76
CA GLU A 95 24.82 5.81 -4.73
C GLU A 95 24.00 5.48 -3.48
N THR A 96 22.88 4.76 -3.61
CA THR A 96 22.07 4.35 -2.45
C THR A 96 22.63 3.16 -1.66
N THR A 97 23.68 2.51 -2.14
CA THR A 97 24.27 1.30 -1.54
C THR A 97 25.62 1.55 -0.86
N GLY A 98 26.20 2.75 -1.01
CA GLY A 98 27.41 3.20 -0.32
C GLY A 98 27.10 4.08 0.88
#